data_AF-A0A2T4JPT9-F1
#
_entry.id   AF-A0A2T4JPT9-F1
#
_cell.length_a   1.000
_cell.length_b   1.000
_cell.length_c   1.000
_cell.angle_alpha   90.00
_cell.angle_beta   90.00
_cell.angle_gamma   90.00
#
_symmetry.space_group_name_H-M   'P 1'
#
loop_
_entity.id
_entity.type
_entity.pdbx_description
1 polymer ?
#
loop_
_entity_poly.entity_id
_entity_poly.type
_entity_poly.pdbx_seq_one_letter_code
_entity_poly.pdbx_strand_id
1 'polypeptide(L)' 'IPVSTAGGYVRALPHVQTVLLPHLGHVPQEEGPERSLRPVRAFLDA' A
#
# COMPACT_ATOMS: atom_id res chain seq x y z
N ILE A 1 -8.72 7.31 3.21
CA ILE A 1 -7.83 8.33 2.61
C ILE A 1 -7.87 8.17 1.09
N PRO A 2 -8.08 9.23 0.30
CA PRO A 2 -8.08 9.12 -1.16
C PRO A 2 -6.75 8.58 -1.70
N VAL A 3 -6.80 7.73 -2.73
CA VAL A 3 -5.58 7.15 -3.35
C VAL A 3 -4.65 8.24 -3.89
N SER A 4 -5.21 9.36 -4.35
CA SER A 4 -4.44 10.51 -4.86
C SER A 4 -3.46 11.10 -3.84
N THR A 5 -3.68 10.89 -2.53
CA THR A 5 -2.75 11.32 -1.47
C THR A 5 -1.39 10.62 -1.57
N ALA A 6 -1.32 9.42 -2.15
CA ALA A 6 -0.07 8.66 -2.31
C ALA A 6 1.04 9.46 -3.02
N GLY A 7 0.68 10.28 -4.01
CA GLY A 7 1.64 11.09 -4.76
C GLY A 7 2.38 12.13 -3.91
N GLY A 8 1.78 12.58 -2.79
CA GLY A 8 2.45 13.45 -1.83
C GLY A 8 3.61 12.74 -1.13
N TYR A 9 3.40 11.50 -0.68
CA TYR A 9 4.43 10.69 -0.03
C TYR A 9 5.58 10.34 -0.97
N VAL A 10 5.27 10.01 -2.23
CA VAL A 10 6.30 9.74 -3.26
C VAL A 10 7.26 10.92 -3.45
N ARG A 11 6.78 12.15 -3.35
CA ARG A 11 7.64 13.35 -3.44
C ARG A 11 8.44 13.62 -2.16
N ALA A 12 7.94 13.20 -1.00
CA ALA A 12 8.50 13.55 0.29
C ALA A 12 9.48 12.51 0.86
N LEU A 13 9.35 11.23 0.49
CA LEU A 13 10.11 10.13 1.08
C LEU A 13 11.08 9.52 0.06
N PRO A 14 12.40 9.51 0.35
CA PRO A 14 13.34 8.72 -0.45
C PRO A 14 13.08 7.23 -0.22
N HIS A 15 13.21 6.41 -1.27
CA HIS A 15 13.03 4.95 -1.24
C HIS A 15 11.61 4.46 -0.89
N VAL A 16 10.58 5.12 -1.41
CA VAL A 16 9.17 4.71 -1.24
C VAL A 16 8.60 4.06 -2.50
N GLN A 17 7.73 3.08 -2.32
CA GLN A 17 6.93 2.47 -3.38
C GLN A 17 5.44 2.63 -3.07
N THR A 18 4.66 3.02 -4.08
CA THR A 18 3.19 3.01 -3.98
C THR A 18 2.66 1.64 -4.42
N VAL A 19 1.83 1.02 -3.59
CA VAL A 19 1.12 -0.23 -3.90
C VAL A 19 -0.37 0.04 -3.86
N LEU A 20 -1.07 -0.28 -4.96
CA LEU A 20 -2.52 -0.17 -5.05
C LEU A 20 -3.15 -1.55 -4.90
N LEU A 21 -4.19 -1.66 -4.07
CA LEU A 21 -4.97 -2.88 -3.89
C LEU A 21 -6.38 -2.63 -4.45
N PRO A 22 -6.64 -2.96 -5.74
CA PRO A 22 -7.95 -2.74 -6.34
C PRO A 22 -9.07 -3.39 -5.53
N HIS A 23 -10.21 -2.71 -5.45
CA HIS A 23 -11.40 -3.17 -4.74
C HIS A 23 -11.26 -3.34 -3.22
N LEU A 24 -10.17 -2.83 -2.60
CA LEU A 24 -10.08 -2.68 -1.14
C LEU A 24 -10.22 -1.21 -0.75
N GLY A 25 -10.88 -0.99 0.37
CA GLY A 25 -11.16 0.30 0.96
C GLY A 25 -10.10 0.72 1.98
N HIS A 26 -10.57 1.34 3.06
CA HIS A 26 -9.71 1.99 4.03
C HIS A 26 -8.97 1.01 4.95
N VAL A 27 -9.50 -0.20 5.11
CA VAL A 27 -9.03 -1.17 6.11
C VAL A 27 -8.61 -2.47 5.40
N PRO A 28 -7.59 -2.42 4.51
CA PRO A 28 -7.28 -3.53 3.62
C PRO A 28 -6.88 -4.83 4.34
N GLN A 29 -6.35 -4.72 5.57
CA GLN A 29 -6.02 -5.88 6.40
C GLN A 29 -7.24 -6.68 6.90
N GLU A 30 -8.42 -6.05 6.96
CA GLU A 30 -9.68 -6.73 7.30
C GLU A 30 -10.46 -7.13 6.05
N GLU A 31 -10.47 -6.25 5.03
CA GLU A 31 -11.23 -6.44 3.79
C GLU A 31 -10.62 -7.49 2.84
N GLY A 32 -9.31 -7.74 2.93
CA GLY A 32 -8.62 -8.70 2.08
C GLY A 32 -7.25 -9.10 2.65
N PRO A 33 -7.19 -9.78 3.80
CA PRO A 33 -5.97 -10.03 4.57
C PRO A 33 -4.87 -10.70 3.76
N GLU A 34 -5.20 -11.71 2.94
CA GLU A 34 -4.20 -12.43 2.13
C GLU A 34 -3.61 -11.52 1.04
N ARG A 35 -4.42 -10.61 0.49
CA ARG A 35 -4.01 -9.69 -0.56
C ARG A 35 -3.17 -8.55 0.00
N SER A 36 -3.53 -8.00 1.16
CA SER A 36 -2.79 -6.94 1.83
C SER A 36 -1.48 -7.44 2.44
N LEU A 37 -1.38 -8.73 2.81
CA LEU A 37 -0.16 -9.32 3.36
C LEU A 37 0.95 -9.47 2.32
N ARG A 38 0.62 -9.83 1.07
CA ARG A 38 1.60 -10.03 -0.01
C ARG A 38 2.59 -8.87 -0.19
N PRO A 39 2.16 -7.61 -0.34
CA PRO A 39 3.10 -6.49 -0.50
C PRO A 39 3.93 -6.21 0.76
N VAL A 40 3.39 -6.45 1.97
CA VAL A 40 4.17 -6.33 3.22
C VAL A 40 5.29 -7.36 3.23
N ARG A 41 5.00 -8.60 2.83
CA ARG A 41 6.00 -9.66 2.75
C ARG A 41 7.09 -9.34 1.72
N ALA A 42 6.69 -8.90 0.52
CA ALA A 42 7.63 -8.48 -0.52
C ALA A 42 8.54 -7.33 -0.08
N PHE A 43 8.03 -6.39 0.73
CA PHE A 43 8.84 -5.31 1.30
C PHE A 43 9.86 -5.82 2.33
N LEU A 44 9.50 -6.80 3.17
CA LEU A 44 10.37 -7.33 4.22
C LEU A 44 11.45 -8.29 3.70
N ASP A 45 11.22 -8.91 2.55
CA ASP A 45 12.16 -9.85 1.92
C ASP A 45 13.12 -9.16 0.92
N ALA A 46 13.03 -7.84 0.73
CA ALA A 46 13.84 -7.02 -0.18
C ALA A 46 15.05 -6.38 0.52
#